data_AF-A0A5K1BY77-F1
#
_entry.id   AF-A0A5K1BY77-F1
#
_cell.length_a   1.000
_cell.length_b   1.000
_cell.length_c   1.000
_cell.angle_alpha   90.00
_cell.angle_beta   90.00
_cell.angle_gamma   90.00
#
_symmetry.space_group_name_H-M   'P 1'
#
loop_
_entity.id
_entity.type
_entity.pdbx_description
1 polymer ?
#
loop_
_entity_poly.entity_id
_entity_poly.type
_entity_poly.pdbx_seq_one_letter_code
_entity_poly.pdbx_strand_id
1 'polypeptide(L)'
;CFFALKVWNAQNAGAAAVLVADDTEEPLITMDSPQEDDTTLKYIENITIPSALITKAFSNELKKAIRNGEMVSVNLDWREAVPHPDDRVEYELWTNSNDECGPKCDMLMGFIKDFKGVAQILEKGGYSQFTPHYITWYCPKAFTVSKQCMSQCINHGRYCAPDPEQDFTQGYNGKDVVIENLRQLCVFKVVSESKRPWIWWDYVTDFQIRCPMKEKKYNKECADAVIKSL
;
A
#
# COMPACT_ATOMS: atom_id res chain seq x y z
N CYS A 1 12.99 -10.90 14.09
CA CYS A 1 11.96 -9.95 14.57
C CYS A 1 11.59 -9.00 13.44
N PHE A 2 10.36 -8.46 13.48
CA PHE A 2 9.82 -7.55 12.46
C PHE A 2 10.49 -6.19 12.47
N PHE A 3 10.37 -5.46 11.34
CA PHE A 3 10.92 -4.13 11.18
C PHE A 3 10.43 -3.16 12.27
N ALA A 4 9.11 -3.04 12.44
CA ALA A 4 8.53 -2.14 13.45
C ALA A 4 9.07 -2.44 14.87
N LEU A 5 9.21 -3.72 15.24
CA LEU A 5 9.76 -4.10 16.54
C LEU A 5 11.26 -3.72 16.68
N LYS A 6 12.05 -3.83 15.61
CA LYS A 6 13.45 -3.37 15.61
C LYS A 6 13.52 -1.87 15.86
N VAL A 7 12.70 -1.10 15.14
CA VAL A 7 12.67 0.36 15.23
C VAL A 7 12.18 0.82 16.61
N TRP A 8 11.12 0.19 17.13
CA TRP A 8 10.59 0.44 18.48
C TRP A 8 11.63 0.24 19.57
N ASN A 9 12.36 -0.88 19.52
CA ASN A 9 13.41 -1.17 20.50
C ASN A 9 14.58 -0.18 20.42
N ALA A 10 14.97 0.21 19.20
CA ALA A 10 16.02 1.21 19.00
C ALA A 10 15.59 2.60 19.51
N GLN A 11 14.34 2.99 19.28
CA GLN A 11 13.76 4.23 19.82
C GLN A 11 13.81 4.24 21.35
N ASN A 12 13.39 3.16 22.00
CA ASN A 12 13.43 3.04 23.47
C ASN A 12 14.86 3.03 24.02
N ALA A 13 15.84 2.64 23.21
CA ALA A 13 17.26 2.73 23.55
C ALA A 13 17.88 4.12 23.32
N GLY A 14 17.09 5.11 22.87
CA GLY A 14 17.52 6.48 22.63
C GLY A 14 18.14 6.73 21.26
N ALA A 15 17.93 5.85 20.28
CA ALA A 15 18.38 6.09 18.91
C ALA A 15 17.61 7.26 18.28
N ALA A 16 18.30 8.12 17.53
CA ALA A 16 17.67 9.23 16.81
C ALA A 16 17.09 8.82 15.45
N ALA A 17 17.61 7.74 14.85
CA ALA A 17 17.13 7.14 13.61
C ALA A 17 17.60 5.69 13.51
N VAL A 18 16.98 4.91 12.62
CA VAL A 18 17.32 3.49 12.40
C VAL A 18 17.55 3.20 10.92
N LEU A 19 18.70 2.61 10.61
CA LEU A 19 18.96 1.99 9.32
C LEU A 19 18.90 0.46 9.49
N VAL A 20 17.91 -0.18 8.86
CA VAL A 20 17.85 -1.64 8.82
C VAL A 20 18.50 -2.10 7.53
N ALA A 21 19.52 -2.94 7.65
CA ALA A 21 20.20 -3.50 6.50
C ALA A 21 19.49 -4.75 6.00
N ASP A 22 19.29 -4.81 4.69
CA ASP A 22 18.90 -6.04 4.01
C ASP A 22 19.98 -7.12 4.21
N ASP A 23 19.54 -8.37 4.41
CA ASP A 23 20.43 -9.52 4.52
C ASP A 23 20.70 -10.19 3.17
N THR A 24 19.96 -9.79 2.12
CA THR A 24 20.03 -10.32 0.76
C THR A 24 20.47 -9.24 -0.23
N GLU A 25 21.10 -9.63 -1.33
CA GLU A 25 21.51 -8.70 -2.38
C GLU A 25 20.39 -8.60 -3.43
N GLU A 26 19.42 -7.73 -3.18
CA GLU A 26 18.23 -7.53 -4.01
C GLU A 26 17.76 -6.07 -4.05
N PRO A 27 16.91 -5.69 -5.02
CA PRO A 27 16.23 -4.40 -4.97
C PRO A 27 15.39 -4.26 -3.70
N LEU A 28 15.42 -3.08 -3.07
CA LEU A 28 14.64 -2.83 -1.86
C LEU A 28 13.14 -2.93 -2.16
N ILE A 29 12.42 -3.63 -1.28
CA ILE A 29 10.96 -3.74 -1.30
C ILE A 29 10.37 -3.03 -0.08
N THR A 30 9.13 -2.55 -0.23
CA THR A 30 8.36 -2.02 0.90
C THR A 30 8.14 -3.13 1.92
N MET A 31 8.55 -2.92 3.16
CA MET A 31 8.37 -3.93 4.21
C MET A 31 6.90 -3.99 4.63
N ASP A 32 6.26 -5.10 4.29
CA ASP A 32 5.00 -5.51 4.90
C ASP A 32 5.27 -6.28 6.20
N SER A 33 4.42 -6.10 7.22
CA SER A 33 4.47 -6.92 8.42
C SER A 33 3.55 -8.12 8.24
N PRO A 34 4.10 -9.35 8.09
CA PRO A 34 3.30 -10.52 7.74
C PRO A 34 2.37 -11.01 8.87
N GLN A 35 2.41 -10.41 10.07
CA GLN A 35 1.62 -10.84 11.23
C GLN A 35 0.79 -9.69 11.82
N GLU A 36 -0.52 -9.97 11.91
CA GLU A 36 -1.59 -9.12 12.43
C GLU A 36 -1.79 -9.31 13.93
N ASP A 37 -0.71 -9.23 14.71
CA ASP A 37 -0.87 -9.14 16.15
C ASP A 37 -1.16 -7.68 16.53
N ASP A 38 -2.15 -7.44 17.39
CA ASP A 38 -2.47 -6.14 18.02
C ASP A 38 -1.23 -5.42 18.59
N THR A 39 -0.20 -6.19 18.96
CA THR A 39 1.08 -5.65 19.44
C THR A 39 1.85 -4.90 18.36
N THR A 40 1.77 -5.33 17.10
CA THR A 40 2.45 -4.71 15.96
C THR A 40 1.84 -3.36 15.62
N LEU A 41 0.51 -3.24 15.66
CA LEU A 41 -0.19 -1.97 15.44
C LEU A 41 0.22 -0.93 16.49
N LYS A 42 0.34 -1.34 17.77
CA LYS A 42 0.82 -0.47 18.86
C LYS A 42 2.25 0.04 18.64
N TYR A 43 3.14 -0.72 18.01
CA TYR A 43 4.48 -0.22 17.69
C TYR A 43 4.42 0.83 16.60
N ILE A 44 3.67 0.57 15.51
CA ILE A 44 3.61 1.47 14.35
C ILE A 44 3.06 2.85 14.72
N GLU A 45 2.02 2.92 15.54
CA GLU A 45 1.43 4.19 15.98
C GLU A 45 2.36 5.04 16.88
N ASN A 46 3.31 4.41 17.58
CA ASN A 46 4.15 5.08 18.56
C ASN A 46 5.62 5.26 18.10
N ILE A 47 5.98 4.80 16.91
CA ILE A 47 7.29 5.08 16.31
C ILE A 47 7.30 6.53 15.80
N THR A 48 8.26 7.30 16.29
CA THR A 48 8.45 8.73 15.99
C THR A 48 9.80 9.03 15.35
N ILE A 49 10.75 8.08 15.43
CA ILE A 49 12.06 8.24 14.82
C ILE A 49 12.06 7.82 13.34
N PRO A 50 12.82 8.51 12.48
CA PRO A 50 13.02 8.10 11.09
C PRO A 50 13.62 6.70 11.01
N SER A 51 13.07 5.89 10.12
CA SER A 51 13.59 4.53 9.87
C SER A 51 13.61 4.23 8.38
N ALA A 52 14.71 3.62 7.92
CA ALA A 52 14.93 3.31 6.51
C ALA A 52 15.49 1.90 6.34
N LEU A 53 15.04 1.21 5.30
CA LEU A 53 15.68 -0.01 4.80
C LEU A 53 16.81 0.39 3.85
N ILE A 54 17.98 -0.23 4.00
CA ILE A 54 19.15 0.03 3.15
C ILE A 54 19.66 -1.27 2.54
N THR A 55 20.30 -1.17 1.38
CA THR A 55 20.85 -2.33 0.68
C THR A 55 21.98 -2.97 1.48
N LYS A 56 22.17 -4.28 1.27
CA LYS A 56 23.28 -5.04 1.85
C LYS A 56 24.64 -4.45 1.47
N ALA A 57 24.83 -4.08 0.21
CA ALA A 57 26.03 -3.41 -0.29
C ALA A 57 26.36 -2.14 0.52
N PHE A 58 25.41 -1.21 0.65
CA PHE A 58 25.62 0.03 1.40
C PHE A 58 25.90 -0.22 2.89
N SER A 59 25.18 -1.17 3.50
CA SER A 59 25.46 -1.55 4.90
C SER A 59 26.87 -2.08 5.11
N ASN A 60 27.41 -2.86 4.15
CA ASN A 60 28.76 -3.41 4.25
C ASN A 60 29.82 -2.30 4.18
N GLU A 61 29.61 -1.28 3.36
CA GLU A 61 30.49 -0.11 3.29
C GLU A 61 30.48 0.67 4.61
N LEU A 62 29.29 0.96 5.16
CA LEU A 62 29.15 1.62 6.46
C LEU A 62 29.85 0.84 7.58
N LYS A 63 29.62 -0.47 7.66
CA LYS A 63 30.25 -1.34 8.66
C LYS A 63 31.77 -1.37 8.51
N LYS A 64 32.29 -1.31 7.27
CA LYS A 64 33.73 -1.28 7.00
C LYS A 64 34.35 0.03 7.48
N ALA A 65 33.74 1.18 7.15
CA ALA A 65 34.21 2.49 7.61
C ALA A 65 34.24 2.59 9.14
N ILE A 66 33.16 2.14 9.82
CA ILE A 66 33.10 2.12 11.29
C ILE A 66 34.19 1.22 11.89
N ARG A 67 34.42 0.03 11.32
CA ARG A 67 35.48 -0.90 11.79
C ARG A 67 36.89 -0.34 11.59
N ASN A 68 37.10 0.50 10.58
CA ASN A 68 38.36 1.18 10.35
C ASN A 68 38.59 2.37 11.31
N GLY A 69 37.63 2.68 12.19
CA GLY A 69 37.69 3.82 13.10
C GLY A 69 37.35 5.16 12.44
N GLU A 70 36.75 5.14 11.25
CA GLU A 70 36.30 6.34 10.55
C GLU A 70 35.02 6.89 11.21
N MET A 71 34.92 8.22 11.32
CA MET A 71 33.69 8.87 11.75
C MET A 71 32.71 8.88 10.58
N VAL A 72 31.59 8.17 10.73
CA VAL A 72 30.54 8.10 9.71
C VAL A 72 29.41 9.04 10.09
N SER A 73 29.15 10.04 9.25
CA SER A 73 27.98 10.91 9.35
C SER A 73 26.95 10.50 8.30
N VAL A 74 25.71 10.30 8.73
CA VAL A 74 24.60 9.94 7.84
C VAL A 74 23.59 11.09 7.86
N ASN A 75 23.26 11.60 6.68
CA ASN A 75 22.15 12.52 6.49
C ASN A 75 20.97 11.74 5.89
N LEU A 76 19.82 11.79 6.56
CA LEU A 76 18.55 11.30 6.02
C LEU A 76 17.79 12.51 5.49
N ASP A 77 17.81 12.68 4.17
CA ASP A 77 17.10 13.76 3.50
C ASP A 77 15.87 13.22 2.77
N TRP A 78 14.69 13.65 3.23
CA TRP A 78 13.40 13.36 2.60
C TRP A 78 12.90 14.53 1.74
N ARG A 79 13.67 15.62 1.60
CA ARG A 79 13.32 16.77 0.74
C ARG A 79 13.51 16.45 -0.73
N GLU A 80 14.53 15.66 -1.07
CA GLU A 80 14.77 15.16 -2.44
C GLU A 80 13.98 13.88 -2.78
N ALA A 81 13.21 13.33 -1.83
CA ALA A 81 12.34 12.17 -2.10
C ALA A 81 11.16 12.50 -3.03
N VAL A 82 11.04 13.76 -3.45
CA VAL A 82 10.07 14.23 -4.43
C VAL A 82 10.83 14.82 -5.61
N PRO A 83 11.16 14.01 -6.63
CA PRO A 83 11.63 14.54 -7.91
C PRO A 83 10.58 15.50 -8.46
N HIS A 84 10.93 16.77 -8.64
CA HIS A 84 10.05 17.80 -9.19
C HIS A 84 10.69 18.47 -10.43
N PRO A 85 10.97 17.72 -11.51
CA PRO A 85 11.58 18.31 -12.72
C PRO A 85 10.72 19.43 -13.34
N ASP A 86 9.45 19.50 -12.99
CA ASP A 86 8.43 20.45 -13.46
C ASP A 86 7.64 21.13 -12.32
N ASP A 87 8.25 21.32 -11.13
CA ASP A 87 7.61 21.90 -9.93
C ASP A 87 6.34 21.13 -9.46
N ARG A 88 6.19 19.88 -9.91
CA ARG A 88 5.10 18.97 -9.53
C ARG A 88 5.63 17.82 -8.68
N VAL A 89 4.89 17.48 -7.63
CA VAL A 89 5.16 16.32 -6.77
C VAL A 89 4.55 15.07 -7.41
N GLU A 90 5.41 14.12 -7.81
CA GLU A 90 4.96 12.81 -8.27
C GLU A 90 4.99 11.79 -7.12
N TYR A 91 3.88 11.07 -6.91
CA TYR A 91 3.81 10.05 -5.86
C TYR A 91 3.04 8.80 -6.28
N GLU A 92 3.39 7.67 -5.69
CA GLU A 92 2.67 6.41 -5.86
C GLU A 92 1.74 6.17 -4.67
N LEU A 93 0.49 5.82 -4.95
CA LEU A 93 -0.50 5.47 -3.94
C LEU A 93 -0.73 3.97 -3.94
N TRP A 94 -0.17 3.29 -2.96
CA TRP A 94 -0.38 1.84 -2.78
C TRP A 94 -1.62 1.61 -1.90
N THR A 95 -2.64 0.96 -2.46
CA THR A 95 -3.95 0.78 -1.81
C THR A 95 -4.59 -0.57 -2.14
N ASN A 96 -5.76 -0.83 -1.56
CA ASN A 96 -6.58 -2.02 -1.73
C ASN A 96 -8.06 -1.63 -1.59
N SER A 97 -8.93 -2.24 -2.38
CA SER A 97 -10.38 -2.01 -2.30
C SER A 97 -11.09 -2.90 -1.28
N ASN A 98 -10.38 -3.82 -0.63
CA ASN A 98 -10.91 -4.60 0.49
C ASN A 98 -11.30 -3.69 1.66
N ASP A 99 -12.50 -3.87 2.22
CA ASP A 99 -13.04 -3.13 3.36
C ASP A 99 -13.28 -4.01 4.61
N GLU A 100 -12.93 -5.30 4.59
CA GLU A 100 -13.19 -6.26 5.69
C GLU A 100 -11.93 -6.85 6.35
N CYS A 101 -10.72 -6.39 6.02
CA CYS A 101 -9.47 -6.88 6.63
C CYS A 101 -9.13 -6.24 8.01
N GLY A 102 -10.14 -5.84 8.78
CA GLY A 102 -9.97 -5.25 10.11
C GLY A 102 -9.28 -3.87 10.11
N PRO A 103 -8.53 -3.52 11.18
CA PRO A 103 -8.02 -2.17 11.40
C PRO A 103 -7.15 -1.60 10.27
N LYS A 104 -6.46 -2.46 9.50
CA LYS A 104 -5.66 -2.04 8.35
C LYS A 104 -6.55 -1.49 7.22
N CYS A 105 -7.64 -2.18 6.92
CA CYS A 105 -8.63 -1.74 5.93
C CYS A 105 -9.33 -0.46 6.42
N ASP A 106 -9.70 -0.39 7.70
CA ASP A 106 -10.30 0.81 8.28
C ASP A 106 -9.38 2.04 8.19
N MET A 107 -8.09 1.87 8.50
CA MET A 107 -7.09 2.93 8.38
C MET A 107 -6.91 3.38 6.93
N LEU A 108 -6.86 2.45 5.99
CA LEU A 108 -6.72 2.75 4.57
C LEU A 108 -7.93 3.50 4.01
N MET A 109 -9.14 3.03 4.35
CA MET A 109 -10.39 3.71 3.99
C MET A 109 -10.46 5.11 4.59
N GLY A 110 -10.07 5.25 5.87
CA GLY A 110 -9.96 6.54 6.53
C GLY A 110 -9.02 7.50 5.80
N PHE A 111 -7.82 7.02 5.45
CA PHE A 111 -6.85 7.82 4.68
C PHE A 111 -7.42 8.27 3.33
N ILE A 112 -7.99 7.36 2.52
CA ILE A 112 -8.56 7.70 1.21
C ILE A 112 -9.65 8.76 1.34
N LYS A 113 -10.55 8.60 2.33
CA LYS A 113 -11.64 9.53 2.59
C LYS A 113 -11.15 10.91 3.02
N ASP A 114 -10.21 10.96 3.96
CA ASP A 114 -9.73 12.21 4.54
C ASP A 114 -8.79 12.96 3.57
N PHE A 115 -8.00 12.21 2.78
CA PHE A 115 -7.05 12.78 1.84
C PHE A 115 -7.69 13.22 0.51
N LYS A 116 -8.84 12.65 0.11
CA LYS A 116 -9.56 12.98 -1.13
C LYS A 116 -9.60 14.48 -1.42
N GLY A 117 -10.09 15.29 -0.47
CA GLY A 117 -10.24 16.73 -0.70
C GLY A 117 -8.93 17.44 -0.99
N VAL A 118 -7.87 17.07 -0.25
CA VAL A 118 -6.52 17.62 -0.42
C VAL A 118 -5.93 17.19 -1.77
N ALA A 119 -6.02 15.90 -2.10
CA ALA A 119 -5.52 15.35 -3.36
C ALA A 119 -6.18 16.04 -4.56
N GLN A 120 -7.50 16.20 -4.54
CA GLN A 120 -8.24 16.88 -5.61
C GLN A 120 -7.82 18.35 -5.79
N ILE A 121 -7.53 19.07 -4.70
CA ILE A 121 -7.05 20.46 -4.76
C ILE A 121 -5.65 20.50 -5.39
N LEU A 122 -4.73 19.64 -4.93
CA LEU A 122 -3.35 19.61 -5.42
C LEU A 122 -3.27 19.23 -6.89
N GLU A 123 -4.04 18.23 -7.33
CA GLU A 123 -4.07 17.78 -8.72
C GLU A 123 -4.74 18.79 -9.66
N LYS A 124 -5.87 19.40 -9.24
CA LYS A 124 -6.50 20.48 -10.03
C LYS A 124 -5.61 21.71 -10.16
N GLY A 125 -4.78 21.96 -9.14
CA GLY A 125 -3.78 23.03 -9.15
C GLY A 125 -2.51 22.70 -9.95
N GLY A 126 -2.34 21.45 -10.40
CA GLY A 126 -1.14 20.99 -11.10
C GLY A 126 0.08 20.79 -10.19
N TYR A 127 -0.10 20.84 -8.86
CA TYR A 127 0.98 20.71 -7.88
C TYR A 127 1.39 19.26 -7.63
N SER A 128 0.53 18.30 -7.94
CA SER A 128 0.83 16.88 -7.78
C SER A 128 0.29 16.02 -8.91
N GLN A 129 0.93 14.86 -9.09
CA GLN A 129 0.45 13.78 -9.93
C GLN A 129 0.64 12.46 -9.18
N PHE A 130 -0.42 11.66 -9.11
CA PHE A 130 -0.37 10.37 -8.44
C PHE A 130 -0.56 9.22 -9.41
N THR A 131 -0.03 8.06 -9.06
CA THR A 131 -0.33 6.79 -9.72
C THR A 131 -0.82 5.77 -8.68
N PRO A 132 -2.06 5.26 -8.78
CA PRO A 132 -2.55 4.24 -7.87
C PRO A 132 -2.01 2.86 -8.23
N HIS A 133 -1.56 2.12 -7.22
CA HIS A 133 -1.08 0.76 -7.29
C HIS A 133 -1.88 -0.11 -6.31
N TYR A 134 -2.12 -1.36 -6.70
CA TYR A 134 -2.83 -2.33 -5.89
C TYR A 134 -1.94 -3.52 -5.58
N ILE A 135 -1.85 -3.87 -4.30
CA ILE A 135 -1.12 -5.05 -3.86
C ILE A 135 -1.86 -6.28 -4.38
N THR A 136 -1.11 -7.21 -4.97
CA THR A 136 -1.64 -8.48 -5.45
C THR A 136 -0.74 -9.62 -5.02
N TRP A 137 -1.36 -10.76 -4.75
CA TRP A 137 -0.68 -12.01 -4.49
C TRP A 137 -0.73 -12.89 -5.74
N TYR A 138 0.01 -13.98 -5.72
CA TYR A 138 -0.06 -15.00 -6.77
C TYR A 138 -0.23 -16.37 -6.16
N CYS A 139 -0.85 -17.26 -6.94
CA CYS A 139 -1.00 -18.65 -6.61
C CYS A 139 0.02 -19.47 -7.41
N PRO A 140 0.88 -20.27 -6.76
CA PRO A 140 1.87 -21.07 -7.46
C PRO A 140 1.22 -22.04 -8.46
N LYS A 141 1.88 -22.27 -9.61
CA LYS A 141 1.33 -23.07 -10.72
C LYS A 141 0.78 -24.43 -10.29
N ALA A 142 1.44 -25.10 -9.35
CA ALA A 142 1.03 -26.40 -8.81
C ALA A 142 -0.35 -26.39 -8.13
N PHE A 143 -0.80 -25.23 -7.64
CA PHE A 143 -2.06 -25.08 -6.90
C PHE A 143 -3.15 -24.38 -7.70
N THR A 144 -2.94 -24.11 -8.99
CA THR A 144 -3.90 -23.36 -9.84
C THR A 144 -5.28 -24.00 -9.95
N VAL A 145 -5.37 -25.32 -9.81
CA VAL A 145 -6.62 -26.10 -9.81
C VAL A 145 -7.23 -26.29 -8.42
N SER A 146 -6.57 -25.82 -7.36
CA SER A 146 -7.11 -25.88 -6.00
C SER A 146 -8.31 -24.96 -5.87
N LYS A 147 -9.27 -25.34 -5.01
CA LYS A 147 -10.46 -24.52 -4.73
C LYS A 147 -10.08 -23.13 -4.22
N GLN A 148 -9.08 -23.05 -3.35
CA GLN A 148 -8.57 -21.81 -2.79
C GLN A 148 -8.02 -20.89 -3.87
N CYS A 149 -7.19 -21.41 -4.78
CA CYS A 149 -6.65 -20.59 -5.85
C CYS A 149 -7.75 -20.11 -6.81
N MET A 150 -8.68 -21.00 -7.17
CA MET A 150 -9.79 -20.64 -8.07
C MET A 150 -10.76 -19.64 -7.46
N SER A 151 -10.94 -19.65 -6.12
CA SER A 151 -11.82 -18.69 -5.45
C SER A 151 -11.15 -17.33 -5.23
N GLN A 152 -9.85 -17.31 -4.94
CA GLN A 152 -9.14 -16.09 -4.54
C GLN A 152 -8.41 -15.36 -5.67
N CYS A 153 -8.31 -15.98 -6.85
CA CYS A 153 -7.50 -15.46 -7.94
C CYS A 153 -8.27 -15.34 -9.26
N ILE A 154 -7.79 -14.43 -10.11
CA ILE A 154 -8.14 -14.36 -11.53
C ILE A 154 -6.92 -14.71 -12.40
N ASN A 155 -7.15 -14.85 -13.70
CA ASN A 155 -6.10 -15.09 -14.70
C ASN A 155 -5.18 -16.27 -14.34
N HIS A 156 -5.76 -17.44 -14.09
CA HIS A 156 -5.05 -18.68 -13.78
C HIS A 156 -4.07 -18.57 -12.60
N GLY A 157 -4.45 -17.84 -11.54
CA GLY A 157 -3.63 -17.70 -10.34
C GLY A 157 -2.59 -16.57 -10.40
N ARG A 158 -2.56 -15.77 -11.48
CA ARG A 158 -1.56 -14.69 -11.62
C ARG A 158 -1.85 -13.49 -10.72
N TYR A 159 -3.12 -13.19 -10.48
CA TYR A 159 -3.54 -12.05 -9.66
C TYR A 159 -4.53 -12.54 -8.62
N CYS A 160 -4.17 -12.40 -7.36
CA CYS A 160 -4.93 -12.87 -6.21
C CYS A 160 -5.03 -11.78 -5.16
N ALA A 161 -6.01 -11.92 -4.27
CA ALA A 161 -6.05 -11.22 -2.98
C ALA A 161 -6.34 -12.26 -1.89
N PRO A 162 -5.97 -11.99 -0.62
CA PRO A 162 -6.44 -12.79 0.50
C PRO A 162 -7.95 -12.70 0.60
N ASP A 163 -8.54 -13.70 1.23
CA ASP A 163 -9.96 -13.68 1.53
C ASP A 163 -10.27 -12.51 2.49
N PRO A 164 -11.25 -11.64 2.18
CA PRO A 164 -11.47 -10.38 2.91
C PRO A 164 -11.57 -10.54 4.43
N GLU A 165 -12.35 -11.50 4.86
CA GLU A 165 -12.62 -11.84 6.26
C GLU A 165 -11.85 -13.07 6.75
N GLN A 166 -10.89 -13.56 5.95
CA GLN A 166 -10.10 -14.76 6.21
C GLN A 166 -10.94 -16.04 6.40
N ASP A 167 -12.14 -16.10 5.78
CA ASP A 167 -13.05 -17.23 5.85
C ASP A 167 -13.59 -17.61 4.46
N PHE A 168 -12.99 -18.64 3.87
CA PHE A 168 -13.36 -19.16 2.55
C PHE A 168 -14.79 -19.71 2.42
N THR A 169 -15.58 -19.76 3.49
CA THR A 169 -16.93 -20.32 3.49
C THR A 169 -18.04 -19.27 3.39
N GLN A 170 -17.71 -17.99 3.59
CA GLN A 170 -18.67 -16.89 3.61
C GLN A 170 -18.14 -15.64 2.90
N GLY A 171 -19.01 -14.63 2.79
CA GLY A 171 -18.71 -13.34 2.20
C GLY A 171 -18.20 -13.36 0.76
N TYR A 172 -17.31 -12.42 0.49
CA TYR A 172 -16.70 -12.23 -0.82
C TYR A 172 -15.37 -12.97 -0.89
N ASN A 173 -14.93 -13.30 -2.10
CA ASN A 173 -13.64 -13.95 -2.27
C ASN A 173 -12.59 -12.92 -2.70
N GLY A 174 -11.31 -13.26 -2.53
CA GLY A 174 -10.19 -12.46 -3.01
C GLY A 174 -10.27 -12.13 -4.50
N LYS A 175 -10.86 -13.00 -5.35
CA LYS A 175 -11.05 -12.67 -6.78
C LYS A 175 -11.95 -11.44 -6.97
N ASP A 176 -12.93 -11.24 -6.08
CA ASP A 176 -13.88 -10.13 -6.17
C ASP A 176 -13.14 -8.82 -5.85
N VAL A 177 -12.25 -8.86 -4.87
CA VAL A 177 -11.32 -7.75 -4.56
C VAL A 177 -10.40 -7.43 -5.73
N VAL A 178 -9.81 -8.45 -6.36
CA VAL A 178 -8.93 -8.23 -7.52
C VAL A 178 -9.70 -7.63 -8.69
N ILE A 179 -10.96 -8.04 -8.91
CA ILE A 179 -11.82 -7.48 -9.96
C ILE A 179 -12.12 -6.00 -9.68
N GLU A 180 -12.40 -5.62 -8.44
CA GLU A 180 -12.63 -4.23 -8.08
C GLU A 180 -11.34 -3.40 -8.15
N ASN A 181 -10.19 -3.92 -7.68
CA ASN A 181 -8.89 -3.28 -7.86
C ASN A 181 -8.60 -3.00 -9.34
N LEU A 182 -8.89 -3.98 -10.22
CA LEU A 182 -8.77 -3.80 -11.67
C LEU A 182 -9.73 -2.73 -12.20
N ARG A 183 -10.97 -2.67 -11.69
CA ARG A 183 -11.95 -1.64 -12.07
C ARG A 183 -11.48 -0.25 -11.67
N GLN A 184 -10.96 -0.07 -10.47
CA GLN A 184 -10.40 1.20 -10.00
C GLN A 184 -9.21 1.65 -10.85
N LEU A 185 -8.33 0.72 -11.26
CA LEU A 185 -7.26 1.00 -12.22
C LEU A 185 -7.80 1.41 -13.60
N CYS A 186 -8.87 0.76 -14.07
CA CYS A 186 -9.54 1.13 -15.33
C CYS A 186 -10.13 2.53 -15.26
N VAL A 187 -10.80 2.88 -14.16
CA VAL A 187 -11.31 4.25 -13.92
C VAL A 187 -10.15 5.24 -13.97
N PHE A 188 -9.06 4.98 -13.23
CA PHE A 188 -7.88 5.85 -13.21
C PHE A 188 -7.33 6.09 -14.61
N LYS A 189 -7.18 5.02 -15.41
CA LYS A 189 -6.71 5.11 -16.79
C LYS A 189 -7.59 6.04 -17.63
N VAL A 190 -8.91 5.82 -17.62
CA VAL A 190 -9.86 6.60 -18.42
C VAL A 190 -9.89 8.08 -17.99
N VAL A 191 -9.91 8.35 -16.68
CA VAL A 191 -9.95 9.73 -16.18
C VAL A 191 -8.63 10.47 -16.39
N SER A 192 -7.50 9.75 -16.35
CA SER A 192 -6.18 10.29 -16.65
C SER A 192 -6.03 10.63 -18.14
N GLU A 193 -6.48 9.75 -19.04
CA GLU A 193 -6.54 10.03 -20.49
C GLU A 193 -7.44 11.24 -20.79
N SER A 194 -8.47 11.45 -19.96
CA SER A 194 -9.37 12.61 -20.02
C SER A 194 -8.84 13.86 -19.31
N LYS A 195 -7.60 13.83 -18.79
CA LYS A 195 -6.93 14.92 -18.03
C LYS A 195 -7.69 15.36 -16.77
N ARG A 196 -8.36 14.42 -16.10
CA ARG A 196 -9.10 14.65 -14.85
C ARG A 196 -8.83 13.54 -13.83
N PRO A 197 -7.55 13.25 -13.48
CA PRO A 197 -7.21 12.15 -12.57
C PRO A 197 -7.92 12.26 -11.21
N TRP A 198 -8.24 13.48 -10.77
CA TRP A 198 -8.91 13.73 -9.49
C TRP A 198 -10.33 13.12 -9.36
N ILE A 199 -10.96 12.72 -10.48
CA ILE A 199 -12.25 12.01 -10.48
C ILE A 199 -12.09 10.59 -9.93
N TRP A 200 -10.90 10.00 -10.02
CA TRP A 200 -10.63 8.70 -9.42
C TRP A 200 -10.89 8.71 -7.91
N TRP A 201 -10.51 9.80 -7.22
CA TRP A 201 -10.82 9.98 -5.80
C TRP A 201 -12.33 10.00 -5.53
N ASP A 202 -13.13 10.56 -6.44
CA ASP A 202 -14.59 10.49 -6.31
C ASP A 202 -15.07 9.05 -6.42
N TYR A 203 -14.59 8.29 -7.41
CA TYR A 203 -14.96 6.89 -7.59
C TYR A 203 -14.64 6.03 -6.37
N VAL A 204 -13.39 6.02 -5.91
CA VAL A 204 -12.95 5.10 -4.85
C VAL A 204 -13.59 5.41 -3.51
N THR A 205 -13.78 6.69 -3.17
CA THR A 205 -14.42 7.07 -1.91
C THR A 205 -15.92 6.79 -1.96
N ASP A 206 -16.59 7.07 -3.08
CA ASP A 206 -18.02 6.78 -3.22
C ASP A 206 -18.28 5.27 -3.28
N PHE A 207 -17.40 4.50 -3.90
CA PHE A 207 -17.47 3.04 -3.90
C PHE A 207 -17.36 2.48 -2.49
N GLN A 208 -16.37 2.91 -1.71
CA GLN A 208 -16.21 2.49 -0.31
C GLN A 208 -17.45 2.79 0.54
N ILE A 209 -18.10 3.95 0.31
CA ILE A 209 -19.29 4.35 1.07
C ILE A 209 -20.54 3.58 0.62
N ARG A 210 -20.73 3.38 -0.69
CA ARG A 210 -21.99 2.90 -1.26
C ARG A 210 -22.02 1.40 -1.51
N CYS A 211 -20.86 0.76 -1.63
CA CYS A 211 -20.71 -0.63 -2.00
C CYS A 211 -20.05 -1.52 -0.91
N PRO A 212 -20.42 -1.38 0.38
CA PRO A 212 -19.74 -2.11 1.45
C PRO A 212 -19.98 -3.62 1.36
N MET A 213 -18.95 -4.41 1.69
CA MET A 213 -19.06 -5.88 1.73
C MET A 213 -20.07 -6.36 2.77
N LYS A 214 -20.09 -5.76 3.96
CA LYS A 214 -21.09 -6.02 5.03
C LYS A 214 -22.54 -5.99 4.55
N GLU A 215 -22.87 -5.11 3.60
CA GLU A 215 -24.23 -4.99 3.05
C GLU A 215 -24.45 -5.81 1.78
N LYS A 216 -23.48 -6.66 1.40
CA LYS A 216 -23.50 -7.45 0.17
C LYS A 216 -23.63 -6.60 -1.10
N LYS A 217 -23.06 -5.40 -1.08
CA LYS A 217 -23.07 -4.45 -2.21
C LYS A 217 -21.74 -4.39 -2.95
N TYR A 218 -20.75 -5.17 -2.55
CA TYR A 218 -19.44 -5.23 -3.20
C TYR A 218 -19.51 -6.02 -4.51
N ASN A 219 -20.08 -5.42 -5.55
CA ASN A 219 -20.33 -6.08 -6.83
C ASN A 219 -20.28 -5.09 -7.99
N LYS A 220 -20.36 -5.65 -9.21
CA LYS A 220 -20.30 -4.87 -10.44
C LYS A 220 -21.48 -3.88 -10.54
N GLU A 221 -22.68 -4.30 -10.15
CA GLU A 221 -23.87 -3.47 -10.27
C GLU A 221 -23.76 -2.19 -9.43
N CYS A 222 -23.24 -2.31 -8.21
CA CYS A 222 -22.97 -1.16 -7.35
C CYS A 222 -21.85 -0.29 -7.93
N ALA A 223 -20.75 -0.88 -8.38
CA ALA A 223 -19.66 -0.16 -9.02
C ALA A 223 -20.13 0.65 -10.24
N ASP A 224 -20.93 0.03 -11.11
CA ASP A 224 -21.51 0.67 -12.30
C ASP A 224 -22.46 1.83 -11.90
N ALA A 225 -23.18 1.70 -10.79
CA ALA A 225 -24.02 2.78 -10.26
C ALA A 225 -23.19 3.96 -9.72
N VAL A 226 -22.06 3.69 -9.07
CA VAL A 226 -21.11 4.74 -8.65
C VAL A 226 -20.55 5.45 -9.87
N ILE A 227 -20.06 4.72 -10.88
CA ILE A 227 -19.52 5.29 -12.12
C ILE A 227 -20.54 6.21 -12.82
N LYS A 228 -21.82 5.81 -12.87
CA LYS A 228 -22.90 6.63 -13.47
C LYS A 228 -23.18 7.93 -12.71
N SER A 229 -22.74 8.05 -11.46
CA SER A 229 -22.93 9.23 -10.64
C SER A 229 -21.77 10.24 -10.67
N LEU A 230 -20.69 9.90 -11.38
CA LEU A 230 -19.51 10.75 -11.61
C LEU A 230 -19.69 11.64 -12.85
#